data_AF-A0A8J2SN68-F1
#
_entry.id   AF-A0A8J2SN68-F1
#
_cell.length_a   1.000
_cell.length_b   1.000
_cell.length_c   1.000
_cell.angle_alpha   90.00
_cell.angle_beta   90.00
_cell.angle_gamma   90.00
#
_symmetry.space_group_name_H-M   'P 1'
#
loop_
_entity.id
_entity.type
_entity.pdbx_description
1 polymer ?
#
loop_
_entity_poly.entity_id
_entity_poly.type
_entity_poly.pdbx_seq_one_letter_code
_entity_poly.pdbx_strand_id
1 'polypeptide(L)'
;MVAWAGIIGAALFGRAAAQVGSWQTLAGYMSASDVEQHSKIDLDMQEFEDKVGEYDTNANWITEAMFIYENGGNGLCVTANENGIGCEVGWPRGNSLKATSIRTLKGFAIKDYSTDKLTGADGGKYGEQLPPIYTAYWAANGYSATEAAFWADTFITKDYSAISKDSGTNQLIKKGANYQAVWMYVIHELEDAIGDCFAGDITANDGTPTGGAPHAWDEAWAFYAGSQVAATAADSVVDDGTLIWELAEKRGKDFGTTYATGPATVNVNLLAKFIEGRDRIIAGQCLEAEPIVDEIIKQMSIPLIQGTLKYAYQADPANSAGDCAGDAGKNALTATDGCVKSWAEGWAFAAAILPRIDQCSSTAAATIKTNIDIAAATPMAGGFAAVQSAIESTYACLGITCADVGTRSGFAACIDPTNNDWGTGNGWCMSDLDKMIGSTSDAGACWTMCENTYGSDLVAIDWTPDGDCYCQDACECMDDTEDSDHHVITSSAVASLPNECVSACPAEETAFQDCASKQRSLDDDFFADDDGDNDDNFSPNTCADVQQHLSNGECEGPAVCQTEYQAWVECHYEDMAQSFLGLTCDLSCSGNLGSDAAQRTTAALGTLLGTTVLLLAL
;
A
#
# COMPACT_ATOMS: atom_id res chain seq x y z
N MET A 1 -51.90 12.89 -3.98
CA MET A 1 -51.06 11.92 -4.70
C MET A 1 -49.63 12.23 -4.25
N VAL A 2 -49.10 11.76 -3.12
CA VAL A 2 -48.83 10.38 -2.65
C VAL A 2 -48.25 9.50 -3.75
N ALA A 3 -47.00 9.06 -3.54
CA ALA A 3 -46.25 7.93 -4.12
C ALA A 3 -44.88 8.36 -4.68
N TRP A 4 -43.73 7.76 -4.39
CA TRP A 4 -43.31 6.65 -3.54
C TRP A 4 -41.77 6.81 -3.43
N ALA A 5 -41.24 6.90 -2.22
CA ALA A 5 -39.83 6.65 -1.94
C ALA A 5 -39.68 5.14 -1.70
N GLY A 6 -38.72 4.49 -2.36
CA GLY A 6 -38.56 3.04 -2.26
C GLY A 6 -37.19 2.54 -2.68
N ILE A 7 -36.42 2.12 -1.66
CA ILE A 7 -35.61 0.89 -1.62
C ILE A 7 -34.41 0.83 -2.58
N ILE A 8 -33.22 1.18 -2.07
CA ILE A 8 -32.03 0.32 -2.14
C ILE A 8 -31.33 0.44 -0.77
N GLY A 9 -31.75 -0.40 0.15
CA GLY A 9 -31.13 -0.62 1.46
C GLY A 9 -31.48 -2.04 1.86
N ALA A 10 -30.46 -2.80 2.25
CA ALA A 10 -30.46 -4.23 2.57
C ALA A 10 -30.44 -5.20 1.38
N ALA A 11 -29.22 -5.62 1.01
CA ALA A 11 -28.92 -7.01 0.64
C ALA A 11 -27.41 -7.20 0.55
N LEU A 12 -26.75 -7.48 1.68
CA LEU A 12 -25.47 -8.21 1.78
C LEU A 12 -25.24 -8.60 3.25
N PHE A 13 -26.17 -9.35 3.83
CA PHE A 13 -25.93 -10.15 5.03
C PHE A 13 -26.50 -11.53 4.74
N GLY A 14 -25.60 -12.47 4.42
CA GLY A 14 -25.99 -13.73 3.81
C GLY A 14 -25.00 -14.87 3.99
N ARG A 15 -24.26 -14.92 5.11
CA ARG A 15 -23.84 -16.17 5.77
C ARG A 15 -23.75 -15.90 7.27
N ALA A 16 -24.71 -16.41 8.03
CA ALA A 16 -24.66 -16.38 9.48
C ALA A 16 -23.55 -17.34 9.95
N ALA A 17 -22.36 -16.81 10.21
CA ALA A 17 -21.48 -17.41 11.20
C ALA A 17 -22.21 -17.35 12.55
N ALA A 18 -22.11 -18.41 13.36
CA ALA A 18 -22.72 -18.45 14.68
C ALA A 18 -22.28 -17.22 15.48
N GLN A 19 -23.24 -16.37 15.87
CA GLN A 19 -22.98 -15.12 16.56
C GLN A 19 -22.41 -15.43 17.95
N VAL A 20 -21.08 -15.39 18.03
CA VAL A 20 -20.28 -15.24 19.24
C VAL A 20 -20.83 -14.00 19.98
N GLY A 21 -21.12 -14.10 21.29
CA GLY A 21 -21.86 -13.07 22.04
C GLY A 21 -21.26 -11.66 21.88
N SER A 22 -22.13 -10.64 21.77
CA SER A 22 -21.72 -9.24 21.72
C SER A 22 -21.45 -8.68 23.12
N TRP A 23 -20.35 -7.95 23.30
CA TRP A 23 -19.99 -7.37 24.60
C TRP A 23 -20.26 -5.87 24.68
N GLN A 24 -19.48 -5.06 23.95
CA GLN A 24 -19.61 -3.60 23.91
C GLN A 24 -19.67 -3.08 22.47
N THR A 25 -20.27 -1.90 22.31
CA THR A 25 -20.22 -1.12 21.07
C THR A 25 -19.39 0.14 21.31
N LEU A 26 -18.29 0.28 20.57
CA LEU A 26 -17.37 1.42 20.63
C LEU A 26 -17.27 2.03 19.23
N ALA A 27 -17.72 3.26 19.04
CA ALA A 27 -17.73 3.95 17.75
C ALA A 27 -18.34 3.12 16.60
N GLY A 28 -19.44 2.40 16.87
CA GLY A 28 -20.15 1.56 15.91
C GLY A 28 -19.62 0.13 15.75
N TYR A 29 -18.45 -0.19 16.31
CA TYR A 29 -17.89 -1.53 16.27
C TYR A 29 -18.43 -2.39 17.41
N MET A 30 -18.96 -3.57 17.09
CA MET A 30 -19.46 -4.54 18.06
C MET A 30 -18.42 -5.64 18.30
N SER A 31 -17.70 -5.51 19.40
CA SER A 31 -16.70 -6.49 19.86
C SER A 31 -17.26 -7.91 20.08
N ALA A 32 -16.40 -8.91 19.87
CA ALA A 32 -16.66 -10.33 20.14
C ALA A 32 -16.19 -10.76 21.54
N SER A 33 -15.33 -9.97 22.18
CA SER A 33 -14.73 -10.19 23.50
C SER A 33 -14.88 -8.97 24.42
N ASP A 34 -14.67 -9.14 25.74
CA ASP A 34 -14.69 -8.05 26.71
C ASP A 34 -13.37 -7.26 26.67
N VAL A 35 -13.41 -6.07 26.09
CA VAL A 35 -12.29 -5.11 26.05
C VAL A 35 -12.65 -3.77 26.69
N GLU A 36 -13.69 -3.74 27.55
CA GLU A 36 -14.18 -2.48 28.15
C GLU A 36 -13.13 -1.83 29.06
N GLN A 37 -12.38 -2.63 29.83
CA GLN A 37 -11.29 -2.11 30.65
C GLN A 37 -10.07 -1.69 29.83
N HIS A 38 -9.95 -2.19 28.61
CA HIS A 38 -8.81 -1.94 27.74
C HIS A 38 -8.98 -0.60 27.03
N SER A 39 -10.18 -0.32 26.54
CA SER A 39 -10.53 0.95 25.89
C SER A 39 -10.31 2.17 26.79
N LYS A 40 -10.32 2.00 28.12
CA LYS A 40 -10.08 3.05 29.14
C LYS A 40 -8.63 3.56 29.19
N ILE A 41 -7.73 3.07 28.33
CA ILE A 41 -6.40 3.69 28.16
C ILE A 41 -6.49 5.13 27.65
N ASP A 42 -7.58 5.49 26.99
CA ASP A 42 -7.86 6.85 26.56
C ASP A 42 -8.02 7.84 27.72
N LEU A 43 -8.50 7.39 28.88
CA LEU A 43 -8.59 8.21 30.09
C LEU A 43 -7.20 8.46 30.71
N ASP A 44 -6.29 7.48 30.63
CA ASP A 44 -4.88 7.69 30.99
C ASP A 44 -4.22 8.68 30.01
N MET A 45 -4.54 8.57 28.72
CA MET A 45 -4.10 9.54 27.70
C MET A 45 -4.64 10.94 27.99
N GLN A 46 -5.93 11.09 28.32
CA GLN A 46 -6.54 12.39 28.65
C GLN A 46 -5.88 13.03 29.86
N GLU A 47 -5.71 12.31 30.97
CA GLU A 47 -5.05 12.84 32.17
C GLU A 47 -3.61 13.23 31.87
N PHE A 48 -2.92 12.45 31.03
CA PHE A 48 -1.58 12.78 30.55
C PHE A 48 -1.56 14.05 29.68
N GLU A 49 -2.45 14.19 28.71
CA GLU A 49 -2.54 15.39 27.86
C GLU A 49 -2.88 16.65 28.66
N ASP A 50 -3.81 16.54 29.60
CA ASP A 50 -4.20 17.63 30.50
C ASP A 50 -2.98 18.07 31.32
N LYS A 51 -2.25 17.11 31.90
CA LYS A 51 -1.08 17.42 32.72
C LYS A 51 0.06 18.02 31.90
N VAL A 52 0.31 17.48 30.70
CA VAL A 52 1.26 18.05 29.73
C VAL A 52 0.82 19.46 29.28
N GLY A 53 -0.48 19.72 29.24
CA GLY A 53 -1.08 21.01 28.92
C GLY A 53 -0.81 22.11 29.95
N GLU A 54 -0.46 21.77 31.19
CA GLU A 54 -0.13 22.72 32.27
C GLU A 54 1.28 23.33 32.15
N TYR A 55 1.96 23.15 31.00
CA TYR A 55 3.36 23.55 30.80
C TYR A 55 3.68 25.02 31.12
N ASP A 56 2.69 25.91 31.01
CA ASP A 56 2.82 27.35 31.26
C ASP A 56 2.45 27.78 32.69
N THR A 57 1.88 26.89 33.48
CA THR A 57 1.26 27.19 34.79
C THR A 57 1.77 26.32 35.92
N ASN A 58 2.29 25.12 35.64
CA ASN A 58 2.79 24.17 36.63
C ASN A 58 4.27 23.84 36.39
N ALA A 59 5.17 24.23 37.29
CA ALA A 59 6.61 23.93 37.16
C ALA A 59 6.96 22.43 37.23
N ASN A 60 6.05 21.59 37.75
CA ASN A 60 6.23 20.14 37.87
C ASN A 60 5.51 19.37 36.75
N TRP A 61 4.99 20.04 35.72
CA TRP A 61 4.16 19.43 34.68
C TRP A 61 4.81 18.19 34.05
N ILE A 62 6.13 18.21 33.79
CA ILE A 62 6.87 17.06 33.24
C ILE A 62 6.86 15.89 34.23
N THR A 63 7.22 16.12 35.48
CA THR A 63 7.30 15.05 36.49
C THR A 63 5.94 14.42 36.75
N GLU A 64 4.89 15.24 36.85
CA GLU A 64 3.53 14.77 37.05
C GLU A 64 2.97 14.04 35.81
N ALA A 65 3.26 14.54 34.60
CA ALA A 65 2.88 13.87 33.36
C ALA A 65 3.60 12.52 33.21
N MET A 66 4.91 12.48 33.44
CA MET A 66 5.69 11.24 33.36
C MET A 66 5.19 10.22 34.39
N PHE A 67 4.76 10.64 35.58
CA PHE A 67 4.15 9.72 36.54
C PHE A 67 2.92 9.00 35.97
N ILE A 68 2.04 9.71 35.26
CA ILE A 68 0.85 9.12 34.60
C ILE A 68 1.28 8.20 33.45
N TYR A 69 2.19 8.66 32.59
CA TYR A 69 2.72 7.88 31.47
C TYR A 69 3.31 6.53 31.92
N GLU A 70 4.09 6.56 33.01
CA GLU A 70 4.80 5.39 33.53
C GLU A 70 3.90 4.42 34.30
N ASN A 71 2.94 4.93 35.08
CA ASN A 71 2.25 4.15 36.10
C ASN A 71 0.73 4.05 35.91
N GLY A 72 0.17 4.77 34.93
CA GLY A 72 -1.27 4.92 34.73
C GLY A 72 -1.87 6.08 35.56
N GLY A 73 -3.08 6.48 35.21
CA GLY A 73 -3.80 7.60 35.81
C GLY A 73 -4.84 7.16 36.85
N ASN A 74 -5.97 7.86 36.84
CA ASN A 74 -7.12 7.69 37.74
C ASN A 74 -6.81 8.12 39.18
N GLY A 75 -5.86 9.03 39.39
CA GLY A 75 -5.43 9.45 40.72
C GLY A 75 -4.90 8.32 41.61
N LEU A 76 -4.57 8.67 42.86
CA LEU A 76 -3.89 7.76 43.79
C LEU A 76 -4.88 6.99 44.68
N CYS A 77 -4.53 5.75 45.02
CA CYS A 77 -5.26 4.96 46.01
C CYS A 77 -5.10 5.57 47.41
N VAL A 78 -6.21 5.78 48.11
CA VAL A 78 -6.20 6.29 49.51
C VAL A 78 -6.28 5.15 50.53
N THR A 79 -6.84 4.02 50.12
CA THR A 79 -6.84 2.73 50.81
C THR A 79 -6.28 1.64 49.89
N ALA A 80 -5.76 0.57 50.48
CA ALA A 80 -5.18 -0.51 49.69
C ALA A 80 -6.23 -1.24 48.86
N ASN A 81 -5.88 -1.60 47.62
CA ASN A 81 -6.68 -2.39 46.69
C ASN A 81 -8.00 -1.72 46.25
N GLU A 82 -8.03 -0.39 46.09
CA GLU A 82 -9.21 0.33 45.57
C GLU A 82 -9.57 -0.03 44.13
N ASN A 83 -8.59 -0.45 43.33
CA ASN A 83 -8.80 -0.87 41.94
C ASN A 83 -9.11 -2.36 41.78
N GLY A 84 -9.18 -3.12 42.87
CA GLY A 84 -9.50 -4.55 42.85
C GLY A 84 -8.36 -5.49 42.40
N ILE A 85 -7.22 -4.95 41.95
CA ILE A 85 -6.04 -5.72 41.50
C ILE A 85 -4.78 -5.50 42.36
N GLY A 86 -4.90 -4.74 43.45
CA GLY A 86 -3.88 -4.62 44.49
C GLY A 86 -3.13 -3.29 44.54
N CYS A 87 -3.70 -2.17 44.08
CA CYS A 87 -3.00 -0.88 44.20
C CYS A 87 -2.61 -0.55 45.66
N GLU A 88 -1.38 -0.10 45.84
CA GLU A 88 -0.87 0.35 47.13
C GLU A 88 -1.31 1.80 47.43
N VAL A 89 -1.38 2.17 48.72
CA VAL A 89 -1.69 3.55 49.10
C VAL A 89 -0.63 4.49 48.55
N GLY A 90 -1.06 5.54 47.83
CA GLY A 90 -0.17 6.49 47.16
C GLY A 90 0.29 6.08 45.76
N TRP A 91 -0.17 4.93 45.24
CA TRP A 91 0.03 4.51 43.85
C TRP A 91 -1.23 4.72 43.01
N PRO A 92 -1.12 4.77 41.66
CA PRO A 92 -2.27 4.97 40.79
C PRO A 92 -3.35 3.91 40.95
N ARG A 93 -4.61 4.33 40.84
CA ARG A 93 -5.73 3.39 40.67
C ARG A 93 -5.68 2.72 39.30
N GLY A 94 -5.23 3.44 38.27
CA GLY A 94 -5.27 3.03 36.87
C GLY A 94 -6.66 3.19 36.28
N ASN A 95 -6.76 3.78 35.08
CA ASN A 95 -8.01 3.73 34.31
C ASN A 95 -8.10 2.42 33.53
N SER A 96 -6.99 2.01 32.90
CA SER A 96 -6.91 0.82 32.06
C SER A 96 -6.31 -0.36 32.85
N LEU A 97 -7.14 -1.36 33.18
CA LEU A 97 -6.74 -2.49 34.04
C LEU A 97 -6.59 -3.79 33.24
N LYS A 98 -5.56 -4.59 33.57
CA LYS A 98 -5.45 -6.03 33.28
C LYS A 98 -5.93 -6.81 34.52
N ALA A 99 -6.02 -8.13 34.41
CA ALA A 99 -6.40 -8.99 35.54
C ALA A 99 -5.49 -8.85 36.77
N THR A 100 -4.21 -8.51 36.58
CA THR A 100 -3.20 -8.49 37.66
C THR A 100 -2.32 -7.25 37.66
N SER A 101 -2.50 -6.32 36.71
CA SER A 101 -1.65 -5.13 36.58
C SER A 101 -2.39 -3.96 35.93
N ILE A 102 -1.82 -2.75 36.05
CA ILE A 102 -2.28 -1.57 35.33
C ILE A 102 -1.60 -1.55 33.96
N ARG A 103 -2.37 -1.28 32.91
CA ARG A 103 -1.86 -1.06 31.55
C ARG A 103 -1.47 0.42 31.45
N THR A 104 -0.30 0.71 30.88
CA THR A 104 0.26 2.07 30.88
C THR A 104 0.71 2.46 29.49
N LEU A 105 0.73 3.77 29.21
CA LEU A 105 1.24 4.31 27.95
C LEU A 105 2.71 3.95 27.74
N LYS A 106 3.51 3.96 28.83
CA LYS A 106 4.88 3.44 28.79
C LYS A 106 4.93 1.98 28.40
N GLY A 107 4.04 1.15 28.95
CA GLY A 107 3.94 -0.26 28.60
C GLY A 107 3.77 -0.50 27.10
N PHE A 108 3.04 0.39 26.41
CA PHE A 108 2.92 0.35 24.95
C PHE A 108 4.22 0.80 24.26
N ALA A 109 4.84 1.87 24.77
CA ALA A 109 6.05 2.45 24.20
C ALA A 109 7.31 1.59 24.36
N ILE A 110 7.35 0.71 25.37
CA ILE A 110 8.49 -0.18 25.67
C ILE A 110 8.24 -1.64 25.28
N LYS A 111 7.20 -1.92 24.49
CA LYS A 111 6.94 -3.28 24.01
C LYS A 111 8.19 -3.79 23.27
N ASP A 112 8.68 -4.95 23.68
CA ASP A 112 9.83 -5.60 23.05
C ASP A 112 9.36 -6.41 21.84
N TYR A 113 9.64 -5.88 20.65
CA TYR A 113 9.30 -6.49 19.37
C TYR A 113 10.40 -7.43 18.85
N SER A 114 11.50 -7.61 19.57
CA SER A 114 12.66 -8.40 19.10
C SER A 114 12.57 -9.90 19.38
N THR A 115 11.48 -10.36 20.01
CA THR A 115 11.33 -11.78 20.36
C THR A 115 11.20 -12.66 19.11
N ASP A 116 11.66 -13.91 19.20
CA ASP A 116 11.58 -14.85 18.08
C ASP A 116 10.14 -15.06 17.57
N LYS A 117 9.12 -15.01 18.45
CA LYS A 117 7.69 -15.06 18.09
C LYS A 117 7.32 -13.89 17.18
N LEU A 118 7.61 -12.67 17.62
CA LEU A 118 7.16 -11.45 16.95
C LEU A 118 7.97 -11.16 15.68
N THR A 119 9.16 -11.73 15.55
CA THR A 119 9.97 -11.62 14.32
C THR A 119 9.73 -12.76 13.33
N GLY A 120 8.94 -13.78 13.70
CA GLY A 120 8.79 -15.02 12.94
C GLY A 120 10.05 -15.90 12.91
N ALA A 121 11.09 -15.54 13.65
CA ALA A 121 12.37 -16.27 13.68
C ALA A 121 12.27 -17.64 14.37
N ASP A 122 11.21 -17.88 15.14
CA ASP A 122 10.89 -19.19 15.70
C ASP A 122 10.36 -20.20 14.67
N GLY A 123 10.18 -19.78 13.41
CA GLY A 123 9.53 -20.57 12.36
C GLY A 123 8.01 -20.60 12.51
N GLY A 124 7.45 -19.68 13.30
CA GLY A 124 6.04 -19.40 13.40
C GLY A 124 5.45 -18.91 12.08
N LYS A 125 4.12 -18.89 12.00
CA LYS A 125 3.40 -18.59 10.76
C LYS A 125 3.25 -17.10 10.44
N TYR A 126 3.65 -16.21 11.37
CA TYR A 126 3.48 -14.77 11.22
C TYR A 126 4.54 -14.01 12.03
N GLY A 127 5.04 -12.91 11.49
CA GLY A 127 5.94 -11.97 12.16
C GLY A 127 5.51 -10.53 11.88
N GLU A 128 5.71 -9.64 12.85
CA GLU A 128 5.33 -8.24 12.80
C GLU A 128 6.21 -7.45 11.82
N GLN A 129 5.57 -6.74 10.89
CA GLN A 129 6.27 -6.14 9.75
C GLN A 129 6.83 -4.74 10.05
N LEU A 130 6.12 -3.93 10.83
CA LEU A 130 6.49 -2.53 11.06
C LEU A 130 7.56 -2.28 12.15
N PRO A 131 7.59 -2.97 13.31
CA PRO A 131 8.60 -2.69 14.34
C PRO A 131 10.06 -2.80 13.88
N PRO A 132 10.44 -3.74 12.98
CA PRO A 132 11.78 -3.75 12.37
C PRO A 132 12.07 -2.50 11.53
N ILE A 133 11.11 -2.07 10.71
CA ILE A 133 11.20 -0.85 9.87
C ILE A 133 11.42 0.39 10.75
N TYR A 134 10.64 0.51 11.83
CA TYR A 134 10.73 1.66 12.76
C TYR A 134 12.06 1.66 13.50
N THR A 135 12.49 0.51 14.01
CA THR A 135 13.78 0.36 14.68
C THR A 135 14.94 0.73 13.74
N ALA A 136 14.91 0.23 12.49
CA ALA A 136 15.95 0.52 11.51
C ALA A 136 16.02 2.01 11.15
N TYR A 137 14.87 2.65 10.92
CA TYR A 137 14.80 4.07 10.61
C TYR A 137 15.43 4.93 11.71
N TRP A 138 15.04 4.71 12.96
CA TRP A 138 15.53 5.52 14.07
C TRP A 138 17.01 5.27 14.37
N ALA A 139 17.48 4.02 14.23
CA ALA A 139 18.91 3.70 14.32
C ALA A 139 19.72 4.44 13.25
N ALA A 140 19.24 4.47 12.00
CA ALA A 140 19.86 5.22 10.91
C ALA A 140 19.83 6.74 11.14
N ASN A 141 18.87 7.22 11.95
CA ASN A 141 18.64 8.64 12.23
C ASN A 141 19.16 9.09 13.61
N GLY A 142 20.18 8.40 14.13
CA GLY A 142 21.00 8.87 15.25
C GLY A 142 20.64 8.30 16.62
N TYR A 143 19.67 7.39 16.71
CA TYR A 143 19.43 6.65 17.94
C TYR A 143 20.46 5.52 18.07
N SER A 144 20.94 5.28 19.29
CA SER A 144 21.65 4.04 19.61
C SER A 144 20.74 2.83 19.42
N ALA A 145 21.30 1.61 19.35
CA ALA A 145 20.50 0.40 19.19
C ALA A 145 19.43 0.23 20.28
N THR A 146 19.73 0.61 21.53
CA THR A 146 18.77 0.54 22.65
C THR A 146 17.68 1.60 22.56
N GLU A 147 18.04 2.82 22.15
CA GLU A 147 17.07 3.90 21.90
C GLU A 147 16.14 3.55 20.74
N ALA A 148 16.70 3.01 19.65
CA ALA A 148 15.94 2.61 18.47
C ALA A 148 14.99 1.45 18.75
N ALA A 149 15.37 0.48 19.58
CA ALA A 149 14.49 -0.62 19.98
C ALA A 149 13.24 -0.16 20.75
N PHE A 150 13.33 0.97 21.44
CA PHE A 150 12.22 1.60 22.15
C PHE A 150 12.02 3.04 21.63
N TRP A 151 11.89 3.20 20.31
CA TRP A 151 11.91 4.51 19.67
C TRP A 151 10.82 5.45 20.21
N ALA A 152 9.62 4.92 20.48
CA ALA A 152 8.50 5.70 20.99
C ALA A 152 8.80 6.23 22.40
N ASP A 153 9.27 5.36 23.32
CA ASP A 153 9.64 5.77 24.68
C ASP A 153 10.82 6.75 24.66
N THR A 154 11.82 6.50 23.81
CA THR A 154 12.96 7.41 23.60
C THR A 154 12.48 8.79 23.14
N PHE A 155 11.55 8.86 22.19
CA PHE A 155 10.99 10.12 21.74
C PHE A 155 10.23 10.84 22.87
N ILE A 156 9.39 10.13 23.62
CA ILE A 156 8.54 10.72 24.68
C ILE A 156 9.36 11.21 25.87
N THR A 157 10.38 10.46 26.28
CA THR A 157 11.16 10.73 27.50
C THR A 157 12.40 11.57 27.28
N LYS A 158 12.73 11.91 26.03
CA LYS A 158 13.88 12.75 25.69
C LYS A 158 13.84 14.11 26.40
N ASP A 159 14.99 14.53 26.92
CA ASP A 159 15.16 15.90 27.40
C ASP A 159 15.30 16.87 26.22
N TYR A 160 14.22 17.59 25.94
CA TYR A 160 14.16 18.59 24.88
C TYR A 160 14.62 19.99 25.31
N SER A 161 14.95 20.22 26.59
CA SER A 161 15.22 21.57 27.14
C SER A 161 16.36 22.32 26.43
N ALA A 162 17.29 21.58 25.81
CA ALA A 162 18.40 22.14 25.04
C ALA A 162 18.02 22.55 23.60
N ILE A 163 16.86 22.14 23.09
CA ILE A 163 16.49 22.31 21.68
C ILE A 163 15.06 22.85 21.47
N SER A 164 14.18 22.80 22.47
CA SER A 164 12.79 23.23 22.37
C SER A 164 12.35 23.93 23.65
N LYS A 165 11.50 24.94 23.51
CA LYS A 165 10.78 25.52 24.66
C LYS A 165 9.69 24.56 25.14
N ASP A 166 9.21 24.79 26.36
CA ASP A 166 8.09 24.03 26.93
C ASP A 166 6.85 24.04 26.04
N SER A 167 6.58 25.15 25.31
CA SER A 167 5.48 25.26 24.35
C SER A 167 5.57 24.28 23.16
N GLY A 168 6.77 23.81 22.83
CA GLY A 168 7.01 22.74 21.87
C GLY A 168 7.17 21.38 22.54
N THR A 169 7.89 21.29 23.66
CA THR A 169 8.14 20.03 24.38
C THR A 169 6.84 19.35 24.79
N ASN A 170 5.85 20.11 25.27
CA ASN A 170 4.53 19.56 25.58
C ASN A 170 3.85 18.92 24.35
N GLN A 171 4.08 19.43 23.14
CA GLN A 171 3.53 18.83 21.92
C GLN A 171 4.21 17.51 21.56
N LEU A 172 5.54 17.46 21.68
CA LEU A 172 6.35 16.27 21.39
C LEU A 172 5.94 15.12 22.31
N ILE A 173 5.85 15.39 23.61
CA ILE A 173 5.54 14.38 24.64
C ILE A 173 4.15 13.78 24.41
N LYS A 174 3.09 14.60 24.32
CA LYS A 174 1.72 14.07 24.22
C LYS A 174 1.43 13.40 22.87
N LYS A 175 1.93 13.97 21.78
CA LYS A 175 1.72 13.38 20.45
C LYS A 175 2.60 12.16 20.22
N GLY A 176 3.80 12.09 20.82
CA GLY A 176 4.63 10.89 20.81
C GLY A 176 3.93 9.72 21.49
N ALA A 177 3.31 9.94 22.66
CA ALA A 177 2.57 8.90 23.37
C ALA A 177 1.40 8.36 22.55
N ASN A 178 0.63 9.21 21.89
CA ASN A 178 -0.52 8.77 21.11
C ASN A 178 -0.12 8.21 19.73
N TYR A 179 0.69 8.97 18.97
CA TYR A 179 0.90 8.69 17.55
C TYR A 179 2.13 7.84 17.26
N GLN A 180 2.96 7.54 18.26
CA GLN A 180 4.02 6.54 18.13
C GLN A 180 3.75 5.32 19.01
N ALA A 181 3.48 5.52 20.31
CA ALA A 181 3.28 4.39 21.22
C ALA A 181 1.91 3.72 21.03
N VAL A 182 0.79 4.45 21.17
CA VAL A 182 -0.54 3.85 20.95
C VAL A 182 -0.70 3.40 19.49
N TRP A 183 -0.22 4.19 18.52
CA TRP A 183 -0.25 3.82 17.09
C TRP A 183 0.43 2.47 16.80
N MET A 184 1.66 2.25 17.28
CA MET A 184 2.33 0.96 17.04
C MET A 184 1.65 -0.16 17.83
N TYR A 185 1.16 0.12 19.03
CA TYR A 185 0.53 -0.89 19.86
C TYR A 185 -0.83 -1.36 19.30
N VAL A 186 -1.58 -0.49 18.62
CA VAL A 186 -2.78 -0.91 17.87
C VAL A 186 -2.41 -1.91 16.78
N ILE A 187 -1.32 -1.66 16.05
CA ILE A 187 -0.87 -2.55 14.96
C ILE A 187 -0.35 -3.86 15.53
N HIS A 188 0.42 -3.81 16.61
CA HIS A 188 0.86 -4.98 17.36
C HIS A 188 -0.31 -5.91 17.71
N GLU A 189 -1.41 -5.38 18.23
CA GLU A 189 -2.57 -6.21 18.61
C GLU A 189 -3.31 -6.79 17.38
N LEU A 190 -3.31 -6.09 16.23
CA LEU A 190 -3.81 -6.67 14.97
C LEU A 190 -2.93 -7.82 14.49
N GLU A 191 -1.62 -7.63 14.52
CA GLU A 191 -0.63 -8.61 14.08
C GLU A 191 -0.58 -9.84 15.02
N ASP A 192 -0.67 -9.64 16.34
CA ASP A 192 -0.79 -10.73 17.32
C ASP A 192 -2.11 -11.51 17.12
N ALA A 193 -3.21 -10.83 16.76
CA ALA A 193 -4.46 -11.50 16.40
C ALA A 193 -4.32 -12.42 15.18
N ILE A 194 -3.55 -12.01 14.16
CA ILE A 194 -3.24 -12.86 13.00
C ILE A 194 -2.39 -14.05 13.42
N GLY A 195 -1.34 -13.83 14.21
CA GLY A 195 -0.49 -14.89 14.76
C GLY A 195 -1.28 -15.92 15.56
N ASP A 196 -2.14 -15.47 16.46
CA ASP A 196 -3.01 -16.31 17.28
C ASP A 196 -4.06 -17.04 16.42
N CYS A 197 -4.56 -16.42 15.35
CA CYS A 197 -5.47 -17.07 14.40
C CYS A 197 -4.76 -18.27 13.73
N PHE A 198 -3.54 -18.07 13.24
CA PHE A 198 -2.73 -19.13 12.62
C PHE A 198 -2.33 -20.26 13.59
N ALA A 199 -2.23 -19.93 14.89
CA ALA A 199 -2.05 -20.89 15.98
C ALA A 199 -3.35 -21.65 16.34
N GLY A 200 -4.50 -21.22 15.81
CA GLY A 200 -5.80 -21.83 16.04
C GLY A 200 -6.51 -21.34 17.30
N ASP A 201 -6.06 -20.24 17.91
CA ASP A 201 -6.65 -19.66 19.11
C ASP A 201 -7.85 -18.75 18.79
N ILE A 202 -8.89 -19.33 18.21
CA ILE A 202 -10.09 -18.59 17.77
C ILE A 202 -11.18 -18.58 18.84
N THR A 203 -11.25 -19.62 19.68
CA THR A 203 -12.38 -19.85 20.61
C THR A 203 -11.97 -20.06 22.07
N ALA A 204 -10.67 -19.99 22.40
CA ALA A 204 -10.16 -20.31 23.72
C ALA A 204 -9.51 -19.12 24.47
N ASN A 205 -10.05 -18.82 25.64
CA ASN A 205 -9.31 -18.24 26.76
C ASN A 205 -10.03 -18.66 28.07
N ASP A 206 -10.17 -17.82 29.11
CA ASP A 206 -10.85 -18.24 30.36
C ASP A 206 -12.35 -18.62 30.16
N GLY A 207 -13.05 -18.09 29.15
CA GLY A 207 -14.45 -18.47 28.90
C GLY A 207 -15.05 -18.07 27.56
N THR A 208 -16.02 -18.88 27.11
CA THR A 208 -16.90 -18.60 25.97
C THR A 208 -17.40 -17.15 26.02
N PRO A 209 -17.29 -16.39 24.92
CA PRO A 209 -17.47 -16.95 23.58
C PRO A 209 -16.21 -16.95 22.67
N THR A 210 -15.10 -16.28 23.03
CA THR A 210 -13.93 -16.01 22.17
C THR A 210 -12.61 -16.67 22.59
N GLY A 211 -11.65 -16.68 21.67
CA GLY A 211 -10.24 -16.99 21.92
C GLY A 211 -9.29 -15.80 21.87
N GLY A 212 -7.99 -16.07 21.95
CA GLY A 212 -6.92 -15.07 21.90
C GLY A 212 -6.98 -14.17 20.66
N ALA A 213 -7.21 -14.75 19.48
CA ALA A 213 -7.21 -13.99 18.23
C ALA A 213 -8.35 -12.95 18.13
N PRO A 214 -9.64 -13.29 18.35
CA PRO A 214 -10.68 -12.26 18.41
C PRO A 214 -10.47 -11.22 19.51
N HIS A 215 -9.82 -11.59 20.61
CA HIS A 215 -9.57 -10.68 21.72
C HIS A 215 -8.54 -9.60 21.36
N ALA A 216 -7.38 -10.01 20.83
CA ALA A 216 -6.35 -9.07 20.37
C ALA A 216 -6.89 -8.15 19.25
N TRP A 217 -7.71 -8.68 18.32
CA TRP A 217 -8.35 -7.86 17.29
C TRP A 217 -9.31 -6.81 17.87
N ASP A 218 -10.11 -7.18 18.88
CA ASP A 218 -10.99 -6.24 19.58
C ASP A 218 -10.18 -5.22 20.41
N GLU A 219 -9.06 -5.62 21.01
CA GLU A 219 -8.14 -4.74 21.73
C GLU A 219 -7.58 -3.65 20.83
N ALA A 220 -7.17 -4.00 19.61
CA ALA A 220 -6.73 -3.04 18.61
C ALA A 220 -7.78 -1.94 18.36
N TRP A 221 -9.06 -2.28 18.21
CA TRP A 221 -10.13 -1.28 18.06
C TRP A 221 -10.32 -0.46 19.34
N ALA A 222 -10.26 -1.09 20.51
CA ALA A 222 -10.37 -0.42 21.79
C ALA A 222 -9.27 0.63 22.00
N PHE A 223 -8.03 0.33 21.59
CA PHE A 223 -6.90 1.25 21.65
C PHE A 223 -6.89 2.28 20.51
N TYR A 224 -7.54 2.00 19.38
CA TYR A 224 -7.74 2.98 18.32
C TYR A 224 -8.79 4.05 18.71
N ALA A 225 -9.94 3.59 19.20
CA ALA A 225 -11.12 4.40 19.40
C ALA A 225 -11.22 5.01 20.82
N GLY A 226 -10.90 4.22 21.85
CA GLY A 226 -11.05 4.62 23.25
C GLY A 226 -12.44 4.34 23.83
N SER A 227 -12.61 4.59 25.12
CA SER A 227 -13.85 4.42 25.88
C SER A 227 -14.77 5.65 25.85
N GLN A 228 -14.23 6.83 25.55
CA GLN A 228 -14.93 8.11 25.54
C GLN A 228 -15.77 8.35 24.27
N VAL A 229 -15.50 7.61 23.19
CA VAL A 229 -16.27 7.73 21.95
C VAL A 229 -17.69 7.18 22.12
N ALA A 230 -18.66 7.81 21.43
CA ALA A 230 -20.04 7.35 21.43
C ALA A 230 -20.19 5.89 20.96
N ALA A 231 -21.33 5.28 21.26
CA ALA A 231 -21.64 3.93 20.81
C ALA A 231 -21.76 3.81 19.27
N THR A 232 -22.13 4.88 18.55
CA THR A 232 -22.23 4.86 17.08
C THR A 232 -21.25 5.83 16.46
N ALA A 233 -20.66 5.48 15.31
CA ALA A 233 -19.71 6.35 14.60
C ALA A 233 -20.27 7.75 14.27
N ALA A 234 -21.57 7.86 13.97
CA ALA A 234 -22.22 9.13 13.67
C ALA A 234 -22.33 10.03 14.92
N ASP A 235 -22.63 9.43 16.07
CA ASP A 235 -22.68 10.16 17.35
C ASP A 235 -21.26 10.47 17.85
N SER A 236 -20.25 9.66 17.50
CA SER A 236 -18.86 9.92 17.88
C SER A 236 -18.27 11.19 17.25
N VAL A 237 -18.97 11.84 16.31
CA VAL A 237 -18.55 13.11 15.71
C VAL A 237 -18.74 14.30 16.67
N VAL A 238 -19.65 14.16 17.64
CA VAL A 238 -19.98 15.19 18.63
C VAL A 238 -19.31 14.97 20.00
N ASP A 239 -18.83 13.75 20.26
CA ASP A 239 -18.11 13.41 21.50
C ASP A 239 -16.59 13.54 21.28
N ASP A 240 -15.91 14.33 22.11
CA ASP A 240 -14.47 14.56 22.02
C ASP A 240 -13.69 13.36 22.59
N GLY A 241 -13.21 12.46 21.73
CA GLY A 241 -12.28 11.39 22.12
C GLY A 241 -10.86 11.91 22.40
N THR A 242 -9.92 11.03 22.74
CA THR A 242 -8.50 11.40 22.94
C THR A 242 -7.51 10.59 22.08
N LEU A 243 -7.91 9.43 21.57
CA LEU A 243 -7.03 8.54 20.80
C LEU A 243 -7.07 8.82 19.28
N ILE A 244 -6.58 7.89 18.47
CA ILE A 244 -6.35 8.04 17.04
C ILE A 244 -7.67 8.27 16.27
N TRP A 245 -8.80 7.73 16.75
CA TRP A 245 -10.14 8.07 16.23
C TRP A 245 -10.40 9.58 16.21
N GLU A 246 -10.13 10.26 17.32
CA GLU A 246 -10.34 11.70 17.44
C GLU A 246 -9.36 12.47 16.55
N LEU A 247 -8.13 11.97 16.40
CA LEU A 247 -7.22 12.53 15.42
C LEU A 247 -7.85 12.47 14.03
N ALA A 248 -8.35 11.32 13.58
CA ALA A 248 -8.98 11.18 12.27
C ALA A 248 -10.18 12.13 12.08
N GLU A 249 -11.03 12.33 13.10
CA GLU A 249 -12.11 13.32 13.06
C GLU A 249 -11.59 14.75 12.86
N LYS A 250 -10.58 15.16 13.65
CA LYS A 250 -9.96 16.48 13.54
C LYS A 250 -9.28 16.68 12.19
N ARG A 251 -8.51 15.68 11.72
CA ARG A 251 -7.79 15.76 10.45
C ARG A 251 -8.76 15.76 9.27
N GLY A 252 -9.79 14.92 9.29
CA GLY A 252 -10.81 14.86 8.24
C GLY A 252 -11.54 16.18 8.05
N LYS A 253 -11.92 16.86 9.14
CA LYS A 253 -12.47 18.23 9.10
C LYS A 253 -11.47 19.25 8.51
N ASP A 254 -10.19 19.15 8.90
CA ASP A 254 -9.09 20.02 8.44
C ASP A 254 -8.71 19.84 6.94
N PHE A 255 -9.15 18.76 6.27
CA PHE A 255 -8.81 18.38 4.88
C PHE A 255 -10.03 18.08 3.98
N GLY A 256 -11.25 18.21 4.51
CA GLY A 256 -12.47 17.93 3.76
C GLY A 256 -12.72 16.46 3.44
N THR A 257 -12.10 15.53 4.18
CA THR A 257 -12.24 14.07 4.01
C THR A 257 -13.22 13.51 5.05
N THR A 258 -14.47 13.96 4.97
CA THR A 258 -15.57 13.54 5.85
C THR A 258 -16.77 13.07 5.02
N TYR A 259 -17.48 12.04 5.50
CA TYR A 259 -18.76 11.65 4.93
C TYR A 259 -19.82 12.74 5.12
N ALA A 260 -20.84 12.75 4.26
CA ALA A 260 -21.97 13.68 4.35
C ALA A 260 -22.74 13.60 5.69
N THR A 261 -22.65 12.45 6.38
CA THR A 261 -23.25 12.23 7.70
C THR A 261 -22.43 12.79 8.86
N GLY A 262 -21.21 13.30 8.62
CA GLY A 262 -20.37 13.95 9.64
C GLY A 262 -18.99 13.32 9.90
N PRO A 263 -18.85 11.98 10.02
CA PRO A 263 -17.58 11.35 10.42
C PRO A 263 -16.47 11.47 9.37
N ALA A 264 -15.22 11.38 9.82
CA ALA A 264 -14.07 11.25 8.94
C ALA A 264 -14.15 9.99 8.08
N THR A 265 -13.75 10.11 6.81
CA THR A 265 -13.74 8.99 5.86
C THR A 265 -12.89 7.83 6.38
N VAL A 266 -11.74 8.15 6.98
CA VAL A 266 -10.83 7.19 7.63
C VAL A 266 -11.54 6.34 8.68
N ASN A 267 -12.29 6.97 9.60
CA ASN A 267 -12.98 6.27 10.68
C ASN A 267 -14.06 5.30 10.17
N VAL A 268 -14.79 5.71 9.13
CA VAL A 268 -15.82 4.86 8.51
C VAL A 268 -15.19 3.67 7.77
N ASN A 269 -14.11 3.92 7.02
CA ASN A 269 -13.38 2.87 6.31
C ASN A 269 -12.74 1.87 7.29
N LEU A 270 -12.12 2.37 8.36
CA LEU A 270 -11.56 1.53 9.42
C LEU A 270 -12.63 0.69 10.10
N LEU A 271 -13.78 1.28 10.46
CA LEU A 271 -14.88 0.51 11.04
C LEU A 271 -15.29 -0.67 10.15
N ALA A 272 -15.39 -0.45 8.83
CA ALA A 272 -15.70 -1.53 7.89
C ALA A 272 -14.61 -2.61 7.88
N LYS A 273 -13.33 -2.23 7.87
CA LYS A 273 -12.20 -3.18 7.86
C LYS A 273 -12.05 -3.95 9.16
N PHE A 274 -12.27 -3.32 10.31
CA PHE A 274 -12.27 -3.99 11.60
C PHE A 274 -13.42 -5.00 11.73
N ILE A 275 -14.62 -4.68 11.22
CA ILE A 275 -15.73 -5.64 11.15
C ILE A 275 -15.37 -6.82 10.24
N GLU A 276 -14.81 -6.54 9.05
CA GLU A 276 -14.41 -7.55 8.09
C GLU A 276 -13.37 -8.51 8.71
N GLY A 277 -12.27 -8.00 9.24
CA GLY A 277 -11.19 -8.84 9.80
C GLY A 277 -11.62 -9.61 11.03
N ARG A 278 -12.45 -9.04 11.91
CA ARG A 278 -13.04 -9.79 13.04
C ARG A 278 -13.83 -11.00 12.54
N ASP A 279 -14.70 -10.79 11.55
CA ASP A 279 -15.55 -11.86 11.02
C ASP A 279 -14.72 -12.95 10.32
N ARG A 280 -13.62 -12.58 9.64
CA ARG A 280 -12.63 -13.52 9.08
C ARG A 280 -11.94 -14.33 10.18
N ILE A 281 -11.43 -13.68 11.23
CA ILE A 281 -10.73 -14.33 12.35
C ILE A 281 -11.67 -15.31 13.07
N ILE A 282 -12.91 -14.91 13.38
CA ILE A 282 -13.91 -15.79 13.99
C ILE A 282 -14.23 -17.00 13.10
N ALA A 283 -14.19 -16.83 11.79
CA ALA A 283 -14.37 -17.91 10.82
C ALA A 283 -13.11 -18.78 10.61
N GLY A 284 -11.98 -18.43 11.24
CA GLY A 284 -10.68 -19.11 11.06
C GLY A 284 -10.02 -18.86 9.70
N GLN A 285 -10.42 -17.78 9.02
CA GLN A 285 -9.90 -17.36 7.71
C GLN A 285 -8.68 -16.45 7.89
N CYS A 286 -7.59 -16.98 8.48
CA CYS A 286 -6.44 -16.17 8.87
C CYS A 286 -5.68 -15.58 7.66
N LEU A 287 -5.55 -16.36 6.57
CA LEU A 287 -4.93 -15.90 5.32
C LEU A 287 -5.71 -14.72 4.70
N GLU A 288 -7.04 -14.74 4.82
CA GLU A 288 -7.88 -13.66 4.32
C GLU A 288 -7.99 -12.47 5.29
N ALA A 289 -7.62 -12.66 6.56
CA ALA A 289 -7.57 -11.59 7.57
C ALA A 289 -6.26 -10.80 7.52
N GLU A 290 -5.16 -11.45 7.18
CA GLU A 290 -3.82 -10.85 7.08
C GLU A 290 -3.77 -9.58 6.19
N PRO A 291 -4.21 -9.59 4.91
CA PRO A 291 -4.17 -8.38 4.06
C PRO A 291 -5.11 -7.26 4.52
N ILE A 292 -6.04 -7.52 5.45
CA ILE A 292 -6.89 -6.47 6.05
C ILE A 292 -6.08 -5.58 6.99
N VAL A 293 -5.02 -6.11 7.62
CA VAL A 293 -4.12 -5.33 8.47
C VAL A 293 -3.42 -4.24 7.67
N ASP A 294 -2.97 -4.54 6.44
CA ASP A 294 -2.37 -3.54 5.54
C ASP A 294 -3.35 -2.43 5.18
N GLU A 295 -4.61 -2.77 4.88
CA GLU A 295 -5.67 -1.78 4.65
C GLU A 295 -5.92 -0.89 5.87
N ILE A 296 -5.84 -1.44 7.08
CA ILE A 296 -5.95 -0.68 8.33
C ILE A 296 -4.76 0.26 8.49
N ILE A 297 -3.53 -0.22 8.25
CA ILE A 297 -2.30 0.58 8.34
C ILE A 297 -2.34 1.76 7.36
N LYS A 298 -2.81 1.53 6.12
CA LYS A 298 -3.03 2.59 5.11
C LYS A 298 -3.95 3.68 5.66
N GLN A 299 -5.12 3.30 6.15
CA GLN A 299 -6.11 4.25 6.68
C GLN A 299 -5.61 4.99 7.94
N MET A 300 -4.91 4.30 8.86
CA MET A 300 -4.35 4.92 10.06
C MET A 300 -3.21 5.90 9.76
N SER A 301 -2.56 5.78 8.61
CA SER A 301 -1.45 6.66 8.21
C SER A 301 -1.93 8.00 7.65
N ILE A 302 -3.10 8.04 7.00
CA ILE A 302 -3.71 9.25 6.45
C ILE A 302 -3.76 10.41 7.48
N PRO A 303 -4.31 10.24 8.70
CA PRO A 303 -4.37 11.32 9.66
C PRO A 303 -2.98 11.81 10.13
N LEU A 304 -1.96 10.94 10.16
CA LEU A 304 -0.58 11.34 10.47
C LEU A 304 0.03 12.19 9.35
N ILE A 305 -0.24 11.84 8.09
CA ILE A 305 0.16 12.60 6.91
C ILE A 305 -0.53 13.96 6.90
N GLN A 306 -1.86 13.98 7.09
CA GLN A 306 -2.65 15.21 7.21
C GLN A 306 -2.14 16.11 8.35
N GLY A 307 -1.77 15.52 9.49
CA GLY A 307 -1.15 16.23 10.61
C GLY A 307 0.19 16.86 10.22
N THR A 308 1.07 16.07 9.63
CA THR A 308 2.40 16.52 9.16
C THR A 308 2.28 17.69 8.19
N LEU A 309 1.44 17.57 7.16
CA LEU A 309 1.23 18.62 6.16
C LEU A 309 0.65 19.90 6.78
N LYS A 310 -0.38 19.79 7.64
CA LYS A 310 -0.99 20.96 8.29
C LYS A 310 0.06 21.76 9.07
N TYR A 311 0.85 21.08 9.88
CA TYR A 311 1.78 21.76 10.76
C TYR A 311 3.08 22.16 10.04
N ALA A 312 3.48 21.47 8.98
CA ALA A 312 4.51 21.95 8.06
C ALA A 312 4.11 23.30 7.44
N TYR A 313 2.85 23.44 7.00
CA TYR A 313 2.32 24.69 6.46
C TYR A 313 2.23 25.81 7.51
N GLN A 314 1.85 25.48 8.75
CA GLN A 314 1.80 26.44 9.86
C GLN A 314 3.20 26.87 10.33
N ALA A 315 4.17 25.96 10.25
CA ALA A 315 5.55 26.22 10.65
C ALA A 315 6.36 26.94 9.57
N ASP A 316 5.85 27.11 8.35
CA ASP A 316 6.57 27.79 7.27
C ASP A 316 6.60 29.32 7.47
N PRO A 317 7.78 29.95 7.65
CA PRO A 317 7.88 31.41 7.77
C PRO A 317 7.45 32.17 6.51
N ALA A 318 7.44 31.53 5.32
CA ALA A 318 6.95 32.12 4.09
C ALA A 318 5.41 32.23 4.07
N ASN A 319 4.72 31.44 4.90
CA ASN A 319 3.29 31.53 5.07
C ASN A 319 2.94 32.69 6.02
N SER A 320 2.53 33.83 5.47
CA SER A 320 2.14 35.01 6.25
C SER A 320 0.96 34.79 7.22
N ALA A 321 0.16 33.74 7.01
CA ALA A 321 -0.94 33.34 7.90
C ALA A 321 -0.55 32.19 8.85
N GLY A 322 0.69 31.70 8.77
CA GLY A 322 1.24 30.65 9.62
C GLY A 322 1.78 31.19 10.94
N ASP A 323 2.00 30.28 11.88
CA ASP A 323 2.44 30.61 13.23
C ASP A 323 3.92 31.06 13.28
N CYS A 324 4.70 30.73 12.25
CA CYS A 324 6.12 31.10 12.12
C CYS A 324 6.40 32.29 11.20
N ALA A 325 5.39 33.04 10.74
CA ALA A 325 5.55 34.16 9.79
C ALA A 325 6.59 35.22 10.21
N GLY A 326 6.85 35.37 11.51
CA GLY A 326 7.83 36.30 12.08
C GLY A 326 9.13 35.66 12.60
N ASP A 327 9.37 34.39 12.31
CA ASP A 327 10.39 33.55 12.95
C ASP A 327 11.41 32.96 11.96
N ALA A 328 11.48 33.47 10.72
CA ALA A 328 12.49 33.08 9.74
C ALA A 328 13.91 33.18 10.31
N GLY A 329 14.69 32.09 10.20
CA GLY A 329 16.07 32.02 10.66
C GLY A 329 16.25 31.87 12.18
N LYS A 330 15.16 31.67 12.94
CA LYS A 330 15.22 31.39 14.38
C LYS A 330 15.12 29.90 14.64
N ASN A 331 15.84 29.42 15.64
CA ASN A 331 15.67 28.07 16.16
C ASN A 331 14.51 28.01 17.18
N ALA A 332 14.12 26.80 17.58
CA ALA A 332 13.00 26.60 18.49
C ALA A 332 13.18 27.21 19.91
N LEU A 333 14.40 27.56 20.32
CA LEU A 333 14.63 28.29 21.59
C LEU A 333 14.42 29.81 21.45
N THR A 334 14.49 30.35 20.23
CA THR A 334 14.45 31.81 19.97
C THR A 334 13.21 32.26 19.22
N ALA A 335 12.49 31.33 18.57
CA ALA A 335 11.22 31.58 17.90
C ALA A 335 10.08 31.88 18.89
N THR A 336 8.95 32.43 18.41
CA THR A 336 7.75 32.64 19.23
C THR A 336 7.15 31.33 19.71
N ASP A 337 6.45 31.34 20.85
CA ASP A 337 5.89 30.11 21.43
C ASP A 337 4.86 29.44 20.50
N GLY A 338 4.13 30.24 19.71
CA GLY A 338 3.22 29.75 18.68
C GLY A 338 3.94 29.03 17.54
N CYS A 339 5.03 29.61 17.02
CA CYS A 339 5.86 28.96 16.01
C CYS A 339 6.45 27.64 16.52
N VAL A 340 7.03 27.65 17.73
CA VAL A 340 7.64 26.47 18.35
C VAL A 340 6.61 25.38 18.59
N LYS A 341 5.39 25.75 19.01
CA LYS A 341 4.27 24.82 19.16
C LYS A 341 3.96 24.14 17.83
N SER A 342 3.65 24.90 16.78
CA SER A 342 3.26 24.32 15.48
C SER A 342 4.37 23.52 14.83
N TRP A 343 5.63 23.97 14.95
CA TRP A 343 6.79 23.23 14.48
C TRP A 343 6.94 21.89 15.22
N ALA A 344 6.83 21.89 16.56
CA ALA A 344 6.90 20.67 17.36
C ALA A 344 5.73 19.71 17.09
N GLU A 345 4.52 20.22 16.85
CA GLU A 345 3.39 19.39 16.41
C GLU A 345 3.70 18.72 15.06
N GLY A 346 4.23 19.48 14.10
CA GLY A 346 4.67 18.95 12.81
C GLY A 346 5.73 17.88 12.95
N TRP A 347 6.74 18.09 13.79
CA TRP A 347 7.77 17.08 14.05
C TRP A 347 7.19 15.81 14.68
N ALA A 348 6.27 15.93 15.65
CA ALA A 348 5.68 14.76 16.29
C ALA A 348 4.86 13.90 15.32
N PHE A 349 4.11 14.52 14.39
CA PHE A 349 3.41 13.79 13.33
C PHE A 349 4.38 13.17 12.33
N ALA A 350 5.39 13.94 11.88
CA ALA A 350 6.38 13.44 10.93
C ALA A 350 7.14 12.24 11.52
N ALA A 351 7.60 12.33 12.77
CA ALA A 351 8.30 11.25 13.46
C ALA A 351 7.50 9.93 13.48
N ALA A 352 6.16 10.01 13.59
CA ALA A 352 5.31 8.83 13.57
C ALA A 352 5.23 8.14 12.20
N ILE A 353 5.31 8.87 11.09
CA ILE A 353 5.10 8.33 9.74
C ILE A 353 6.39 8.20 8.90
N LEU A 354 7.45 8.92 9.29
CA LEU A 354 8.73 8.95 8.58
C LEU A 354 9.33 7.56 8.32
N PRO A 355 9.27 6.58 9.24
CA PRO A 355 9.77 5.24 8.94
C PRO A 355 9.08 4.58 7.74
N ARG A 356 7.76 4.77 7.56
CA ARG A 356 7.03 4.26 6.39
C ARG A 356 7.38 5.04 5.12
N ILE A 357 7.50 6.36 5.22
CA ILE A 357 7.92 7.21 4.08
C ILE A 357 9.34 6.84 3.63
N ASP A 358 10.23 6.51 4.55
CA ASP A 358 11.62 6.13 4.24
C ASP A 358 11.72 4.81 3.47
N GLN A 359 10.83 3.84 3.76
CA GLN A 359 10.71 2.61 2.97
C GLN A 359 10.31 2.90 1.52
N CYS A 360 9.44 3.88 1.29
CA CYS A 360 9.03 4.29 -0.05
C CYS A 360 10.09 5.16 -0.75
N SER A 361 10.69 6.10 -0.01
CA SER A 361 11.70 7.03 -0.51
C SER A 361 12.48 7.65 0.63
N SER A 362 13.69 7.16 0.85
CA SER A 362 14.64 7.75 1.81
C SER A 362 14.97 9.21 1.50
N THR A 363 14.90 9.61 0.23
CA THR A 363 15.09 11.02 -0.18
C THR A 363 13.91 11.90 0.26
N ALA A 364 12.67 11.43 0.11
CA ALA A 364 11.50 12.13 0.60
C ALA A 364 11.52 12.26 2.13
N ALA A 365 11.81 11.16 2.83
CA ALA A 365 11.93 11.14 4.29
C ALA A 365 13.00 12.12 4.79
N ALA A 366 14.18 12.13 4.16
CA ALA A 366 15.25 13.08 4.49
C ALA A 366 14.83 14.55 4.25
N THR A 367 14.09 14.81 3.17
CA THR A 367 13.56 16.16 2.85
C THR A 367 12.59 16.63 3.92
N ILE A 368 11.63 15.78 4.32
CA ILE A 368 10.65 16.08 5.36
C ILE A 368 11.36 16.34 6.69
N LYS A 369 12.22 15.40 7.12
CA LYS A 369 12.95 15.51 8.40
C LYS A 369 13.79 16.77 8.48
N THR A 370 14.57 17.08 7.43
CA THR A 370 15.44 18.28 7.41
C THR A 370 14.66 19.58 7.57
N ASN A 371 13.40 19.61 7.11
CA ASN A 371 12.54 20.78 7.20
C ASN A 371 11.82 20.91 8.54
N ILE A 372 11.36 19.80 9.10
CA ILE A 372 10.38 19.81 10.19
C ILE A 372 10.91 19.31 11.53
N ASP A 373 12.10 18.69 11.58
CA ASP A 373 12.74 18.31 12.85
C ASP A 373 12.88 19.51 13.78
N ILE A 374 12.43 19.38 15.03
CA ILE A 374 12.47 20.46 16.02
C ILE A 374 13.90 20.90 16.35
N ALA A 375 14.89 20.04 16.10
CA ALA A 375 16.31 20.34 16.26
C ALA A 375 16.91 21.08 15.05
N ALA A 376 16.16 21.30 13.96
CA ALA A 376 16.70 22.01 12.80
C ALA A 376 17.02 23.48 13.14
N ALA A 377 17.96 24.08 12.39
CA ALA A 377 18.46 25.42 12.70
C ALA A 377 17.40 26.53 12.51
N THR A 378 16.44 26.29 11.62
CA THR A 378 15.32 27.19 11.29
C THR A 378 14.13 26.34 10.86
N PRO A 379 12.88 26.76 11.13
CA PRO A 379 11.72 26.03 10.65
C PRO A 379 11.65 26.08 9.13
N MET A 380 11.29 24.95 8.50
CA MET A 380 10.92 24.84 7.09
C MET A 380 11.95 25.48 6.13
N ALA A 381 13.23 25.12 6.29
CA ALA A 381 14.34 25.71 5.52
C ALA A 381 14.19 25.60 3.98
N GLY A 382 13.60 24.51 3.49
CA GLY A 382 13.24 24.28 2.10
C GLY A 382 11.81 24.68 1.74
N GLY A 383 11.04 25.19 2.71
CA GLY A 383 9.65 25.64 2.55
C GLY A 383 8.62 24.51 2.51
N PHE A 384 7.36 24.88 2.71
CA PHE A 384 6.23 23.93 2.72
C PHE A 384 6.08 23.16 1.41
N ALA A 385 6.28 23.81 0.26
CA ALA A 385 6.11 23.16 -1.05
C ALA A 385 7.05 21.95 -1.23
N ALA A 386 8.28 22.01 -0.72
CA ALA A 386 9.21 20.90 -0.78
C ALA A 386 8.75 19.72 0.09
N VAL A 387 8.22 20.00 1.29
CA VAL A 387 7.68 18.98 2.20
C VAL A 387 6.40 18.36 1.64
N GLN A 388 5.50 19.18 1.08
CA GLN A 388 4.27 18.71 0.43
C GLN A 388 4.60 17.75 -0.71
N SER A 389 5.48 18.17 -1.65
CA SER A 389 5.86 17.34 -2.80
C SER A 389 6.59 16.06 -2.38
N ALA A 390 7.46 16.12 -1.37
CA ALA A 390 8.14 14.93 -0.84
C ALA A 390 7.13 13.91 -0.28
N ILE A 391 6.14 14.35 0.50
CA ILE A 391 5.10 13.48 1.06
C ILE A 391 4.25 12.88 -0.07
N GLU A 392 3.73 13.73 -0.97
CA GLU A 392 2.85 13.31 -2.07
C GLU A 392 3.53 12.30 -3.01
N SER A 393 4.85 12.41 -3.21
CA SER A 393 5.62 11.44 -4.01
C SER A 393 5.60 10.00 -3.49
N THR A 394 5.19 9.79 -2.23
CA THR A 394 5.16 8.46 -1.60
C THR A 394 3.77 7.84 -1.56
N TYR A 395 2.73 8.53 -2.03
CA TYR A 395 1.33 8.09 -1.90
C TYR A 395 1.07 6.74 -2.56
N ALA A 396 1.56 6.53 -3.78
CA ALA A 396 1.41 5.25 -4.49
C ALA A 396 1.99 4.07 -3.69
N CYS A 397 3.25 4.17 -3.25
CA CYS A 397 3.89 3.14 -2.40
C CYS A 397 3.17 2.95 -1.05
N LEU A 398 2.65 4.03 -0.46
CA LEU A 398 1.87 3.95 0.78
C LEU A 398 0.46 3.38 0.57
N GLY A 399 0.04 3.14 -0.68
CA GLY A 399 -1.27 2.61 -1.04
C GLY A 399 -2.42 3.60 -0.79
N ILE A 400 -2.15 4.91 -0.91
CA ILE A 400 -3.13 5.98 -0.72
C ILE A 400 -3.11 6.94 -1.92
N THR A 401 -4.15 7.76 -2.02
CA THR A 401 -4.30 8.76 -3.09
C THR A 401 -4.37 10.19 -2.56
N CYS A 402 -4.23 11.17 -3.44
CA CYS A 402 -4.53 12.57 -3.16
C CYS A 402 -5.97 12.74 -2.65
N ALA A 403 -6.92 11.94 -3.14
CA ALA A 403 -8.31 11.99 -2.69
C ALA A 403 -8.47 11.50 -1.24
N ASP A 404 -7.69 10.49 -0.83
CA ASP A 404 -7.69 9.97 0.55
C ASP A 404 -7.15 11.00 1.55
N VAL A 405 -6.10 11.74 1.17
CA VAL A 405 -5.53 12.81 2.00
C VAL A 405 -6.38 14.08 1.97
N GLY A 406 -7.03 14.37 0.85
CA GLY A 406 -7.92 15.50 0.68
C GLY A 406 -7.23 16.81 0.40
N THR A 407 -7.96 17.91 0.59
CA THR A 407 -7.51 19.25 0.17
C THR A 407 -7.62 20.27 1.30
N ARG A 408 -6.72 21.25 1.28
CA ARG A 408 -6.71 22.34 2.26
C ARG A 408 -6.36 23.67 1.60
N SER A 409 -6.99 24.74 2.05
CA SER A 409 -6.68 26.09 1.58
C SER A 409 -5.20 26.43 1.82
N GLY A 410 -4.54 26.95 0.79
CA GLY A 410 -3.13 27.34 0.83
C GLY A 410 -2.17 26.24 0.37
N PHE A 411 -2.66 25.05 0.05
CA PHE A 411 -1.86 23.93 -0.45
C PHE A 411 -1.88 23.94 -1.99
N ALA A 412 -0.80 23.44 -2.60
CA ALA A 412 -0.84 23.13 -4.02
C ALA A 412 -1.83 21.97 -4.27
N ALA A 413 -2.37 21.90 -5.50
CA ALA A 413 -3.19 20.76 -5.88
C ALA A 413 -2.31 19.51 -5.92
N CYS A 414 -2.70 18.49 -5.16
CA CYS A 414 -2.11 17.16 -5.25
C CYS A 414 -2.58 16.50 -6.55
N ILE A 415 -1.68 15.81 -7.23
CA ILE A 415 -1.95 15.07 -8.47
C ILE A 415 -1.46 13.65 -8.25
N ASP A 416 -2.39 12.69 -8.29
CA ASP A 416 -2.03 11.28 -8.30
C ASP A 416 -1.29 10.95 -9.60
N PRO A 417 -0.31 10.04 -9.58
CA PRO A 417 0.31 9.55 -10.81
C PRO A 417 -0.77 9.18 -11.81
N THR A 418 -0.68 9.71 -13.02
CA THR A 418 -1.66 9.46 -14.09
C THR A 418 -1.39 8.11 -14.74
N ASN A 419 -1.03 7.09 -13.97
CA ASN A 419 -0.77 5.75 -14.42
C ASN A 419 -1.83 4.81 -13.83
N ASN A 420 -2.15 3.74 -14.55
CA ASN A 420 -3.03 2.68 -14.13
C ASN A 420 -2.13 1.53 -13.68
N ASP A 421 -2.11 1.29 -12.38
CA ASP A 421 -1.44 0.13 -11.81
C ASP A 421 -2.39 -1.07 -11.86
N TRP A 422 -2.00 -2.10 -12.64
CA TRP A 422 -2.79 -3.31 -12.81
C TRP A 422 -2.40 -4.41 -11.81
N GLY A 423 -1.27 -4.27 -11.12
CA GLY A 423 -0.71 -5.28 -10.23
C GLY A 423 -0.07 -6.45 -10.97
N THR A 424 0.22 -7.52 -10.22
CA THR A 424 0.78 -8.78 -10.74
C THR A 424 -0.28 -9.71 -11.32
N GLY A 425 0.13 -10.71 -12.13
CA GLY A 425 -0.79 -11.71 -12.67
C GLY A 425 -1.57 -11.26 -13.92
N ASN A 426 -1.14 -10.17 -14.56
CA ASN A 426 -1.81 -9.62 -15.75
C ASN A 426 -1.01 -9.85 -17.04
N GLY A 427 0.13 -10.52 -16.98
CA GLY A 427 1.00 -10.71 -18.15
C GLY A 427 2.08 -9.64 -18.29
N TRP A 428 2.52 -9.47 -19.53
CA TRP A 428 3.55 -8.54 -19.97
C TRP A 428 3.01 -7.62 -21.06
N CYS A 429 3.17 -6.31 -20.91
CA CYS A 429 2.81 -5.34 -21.94
C CYS A 429 3.85 -5.35 -23.06
N MET A 430 3.47 -5.81 -24.26
CA MET A 430 4.42 -5.84 -25.38
C MET A 430 4.49 -4.50 -26.12
N SER A 431 5.72 -4.07 -26.43
CA SER A 431 6.03 -2.99 -27.38
C SER A 431 7.37 -3.23 -28.09
N ASP A 432 7.66 -2.45 -29.13
CA ASP A 432 8.94 -2.49 -29.85
C ASP A 432 10.14 -2.09 -28.95
N LEU A 433 9.89 -1.34 -27.87
CA LEU A 433 10.95 -0.85 -26.98
C LEU A 433 11.50 -1.95 -26.07
N ASP A 434 10.62 -2.67 -25.37
CA ASP A 434 10.87 -3.74 -24.38
C ASP A 434 12.24 -3.66 -23.69
N LYS A 435 12.50 -2.54 -23.01
CA LYS A 435 13.87 -2.20 -22.58
C LYS A 435 14.05 -2.23 -21.08
N MET A 436 14.86 -3.16 -20.60
CA MET A 436 15.38 -3.17 -19.24
C MET A 436 16.32 -1.99 -19.00
N ILE A 437 15.99 -1.15 -18.00
CA ILE A 437 16.78 0.06 -17.67
C ILE A 437 17.50 -0.02 -16.33
N GLY A 438 17.16 -0.99 -15.50
CA GLY A 438 17.77 -1.21 -14.19
C GLY A 438 16.87 -2.03 -13.29
N SER A 439 17.26 -2.18 -12.02
CA SER A 439 16.47 -2.87 -11.02
C SER A 439 15.97 -1.88 -9.95
N THR A 440 14.78 -2.11 -9.42
CA THR A 440 14.06 -1.23 -8.49
C THR A 440 13.41 -2.03 -7.37
N SER A 441 13.03 -1.36 -6.27
CA SER A 441 12.39 -1.98 -5.10
C SER A 441 10.94 -2.37 -5.33
N ASP A 442 10.27 -1.74 -6.29
CA ASP A 442 8.85 -1.87 -6.56
C ASP A 442 8.51 -1.32 -7.95
N ALA A 443 7.35 -1.72 -8.48
CA ALA A 443 6.87 -1.30 -9.80
C ALA A 443 6.63 0.22 -9.91
N GLY A 444 6.31 0.92 -8.82
CA GLY A 444 6.16 2.38 -8.83
C GLY A 444 7.50 3.11 -8.99
N ALA A 445 8.54 2.61 -8.34
CA ALA A 445 9.91 3.05 -8.54
C ALA A 445 10.39 2.75 -9.98
N CYS A 446 10.00 1.60 -10.54
CA CYS A 446 10.23 1.28 -11.95
C CYS A 446 9.55 2.30 -12.88
N TRP A 447 8.26 2.57 -12.69
CA TRP A 447 7.53 3.60 -13.44
C TRP A 447 8.26 4.95 -13.42
N THR A 448 8.64 5.41 -12.23
CA THR A 448 9.37 6.68 -12.06
C THR A 448 10.71 6.66 -12.80
N MET A 449 11.43 5.54 -12.80
CA MET A 449 12.70 5.40 -13.50
C MET A 449 12.52 5.44 -15.02
N CYS A 450 11.51 4.76 -15.54
CA CYS A 450 11.14 4.80 -16.96
C CYS A 450 10.65 6.18 -17.39
N GLU A 451 9.85 6.86 -16.56
CA GLU A 451 9.31 8.19 -16.87
C GLU A 451 10.44 9.23 -16.94
N ASN A 452 11.43 9.13 -16.06
CA ASN A 452 12.63 9.98 -16.14
C ASN A 452 13.47 9.73 -17.41
N THR A 453 13.39 8.53 -17.99
CA THR A 453 14.17 8.13 -19.17
C THR A 453 13.45 8.48 -20.48
N TYR A 454 12.15 8.20 -20.58
CA TYR A 454 11.35 8.30 -21.80
C TYR A 454 10.31 9.44 -21.78
N GLY A 455 10.01 10.02 -20.61
CA GLY A 455 9.07 11.12 -20.47
C GLY A 455 7.69 10.77 -21.01
N SER A 456 7.17 11.61 -21.92
CA SER A 456 5.83 11.43 -22.50
C SER A 456 5.68 10.23 -23.42
N ASP A 457 6.79 9.62 -23.83
CA ASP A 457 6.78 8.46 -24.73
C ASP A 457 6.59 7.15 -23.96
N LEU A 458 6.65 7.17 -22.62
CA LEU A 458 6.36 6.01 -21.78
C LEU A 458 4.87 5.68 -21.80
N VAL A 459 4.54 4.43 -22.12
CA VAL A 459 3.16 3.92 -22.11
C VAL A 459 2.96 2.82 -21.07
N ALA A 460 3.94 1.95 -20.84
CA ALA A 460 3.85 0.92 -19.82
C ALA A 460 5.22 0.59 -19.22
N ILE A 461 5.19 -0.10 -18.09
CA ILE A 461 6.34 -0.79 -17.51
C ILE A 461 5.95 -2.21 -17.16
N ASP A 462 6.92 -3.11 -17.30
CA ASP A 462 6.85 -4.49 -16.83
C ASP A 462 7.94 -4.67 -15.79
N TRP A 463 7.53 -5.03 -14.57
CA TRP A 463 8.42 -5.18 -13.44
C TRP A 463 8.44 -6.62 -12.96
N THR A 464 9.62 -7.22 -12.91
CA THR A 464 9.79 -8.61 -12.53
C THR A 464 9.90 -8.77 -11.00
N PRO A 465 9.59 -9.95 -10.45
CA PRO A 465 9.79 -10.24 -9.03
C PRO A 465 11.23 -10.08 -8.53
N ASP A 466 12.20 -10.28 -9.43
CA ASP A 466 13.63 -10.09 -9.14
C ASP A 466 14.03 -8.60 -9.09
N GLY A 467 13.08 -7.70 -9.40
CA GLY A 467 13.23 -6.27 -9.31
C GLY A 467 13.57 -5.58 -10.64
N ASP A 468 13.68 -6.32 -11.74
CA ASP A 468 14.08 -5.75 -13.03
C ASP A 468 12.96 -4.93 -13.65
N CYS A 469 13.33 -3.76 -14.16
CA CYS A 469 12.42 -2.74 -14.66
C CYS A 469 12.54 -2.60 -16.18
N TYR A 470 11.49 -2.99 -16.89
CA TYR A 470 11.36 -2.87 -18.33
C TYR A 470 10.41 -1.73 -18.68
N CYS A 471 10.80 -0.89 -19.63
CA CYS A 471 9.99 0.23 -20.10
C CYS A 471 9.45 -0.05 -21.49
N GLN A 472 8.18 0.29 -21.69
CA GLN A 472 7.46 0.13 -22.94
C GLN A 472 6.96 1.48 -23.47
N ASP A 473 7.10 1.72 -24.76
CA ASP A 473 6.55 2.90 -25.45
C ASP A 473 5.17 2.64 -26.07
N ALA A 474 4.68 1.41 -25.96
CA ALA A 474 3.31 1.00 -26.24
C ALA A 474 2.86 -0.11 -25.26
N CYS A 475 1.63 -0.58 -25.40
CA CYS A 475 1.19 -1.85 -24.85
C CYS A 475 0.18 -2.40 -25.86
N GLU A 476 0.70 -3.07 -26.90
CA GLU A 476 -0.09 -3.44 -28.08
C GLU A 476 -0.91 -4.70 -27.85
N CYS A 477 -0.34 -5.63 -27.10
CA CYS A 477 -0.94 -6.88 -26.66
C CYS A 477 -0.33 -7.32 -25.32
N MET A 478 -0.96 -8.30 -24.67
CA MET A 478 -0.47 -8.90 -23.43
C MET A 478 0.21 -10.25 -23.72
N ASP A 479 1.40 -10.49 -23.19
CA ASP A 479 2.05 -11.80 -23.22
C ASP A 479 2.05 -12.46 -21.82
N ASP A 480 2.38 -13.75 -21.72
CA ASP A 480 2.56 -14.48 -20.45
C ASP A 480 1.38 -14.37 -19.44
N THR A 481 0.13 -14.53 -19.88
CA THR A 481 -1.06 -14.13 -19.10
C THR A 481 -1.61 -15.11 -18.06
N GLU A 482 -1.55 -16.45 -18.17
CA GLU A 482 -2.32 -17.30 -17.23
C GLU A 482 -1.70 -17.48 -15.82
N ASP A 483 -0.39 -17.21 -15.60
CA ASP A 483 0.24 -17.38 -14.27
C ASP A 483 1.55 -16.54 -14.03
N SER A 484 1.78 -15.42 -14.75
CA SER A 484 2.99 -14.58 -14.56
C SER A 484 2.97 -13.78 -13.25
N ASP A 485 4.10 -13.73 -12.56
CA ASP A 485 4.32 -12.90 -11.36
C ASP A 485 4.83 -11.49 -11.69
N HIS A 486 4.77 -11.12 -12.98
CA HIS A 486 5.14 -9.81 -13.50
C HIS A 486 4.09 -8.74 -13.16
N HIS A 487 4.55 -7.56 -12.74
CA HIS A 487 3.72 -6.42 -12.36
C HIS A 487 3.65 -5.41 -13.50
N VAL A 488 2.44 -5.07 -13.94
CA VAL A 488 2.21 -4.14 -15.05
C VAL A 488 1.66 -2.81 -14.57
N ILE A 489 2.30 -1.70 -14.97
CA ILE A 489 1.74 -0.35 -14.82
C ILE A 489 1.69 0.31 -16.20
N THR A 490 0.55 0.89 -16.56
CA THR A 490 0.39 1.62 -17.83
C THR A 490 0.12 3.09 -17.60
N SER A 491 0.25 3.93 -18.61
CA SER A 491 -0.28 5.28 -18.57
C SER A 491 -1.80 5.25 -18.44
N SER A 492 -2.38 6.32 -17.89
CA SER A 492 -3.84 6.51 -17.76
C SER A 492 -4.57 6.56 -19.11
N ALA A 493 -3.85 6.68 -20.22
CA ALA A 493 -4.42 6.60 -21.56
C ALA A 493 -4.89 5.18 -21.90
N VAL A 494 -4.33 4.15 -21.27
CA VAL A 494 -4.71 2.74 -21.44
C VAL A 494 -5.89 2.44 -20.51
N ALA A 495 -7.12 2.57 -21.02
CA ALA A 495 -8.35 2.41 -20.22
C ALA A 495 -8.65 0.96 -19.79
N SER A 496 -8.06 -0.02 -20.49
CA SER A 496 -8.15 -1.45 -20.21
C SER A 496 -6.96 -2.15 -20.87
N LEU A 497 -6.45 -3.22 -20.26
CA LEU A 497 -5.39 -4.02 -20.86
C LEU A 497 -5.85 -4.60 -22.22
N PRO A 498 -4.97 -4.63 -23.23
CA PRO A 498 -5.21 -5.27 -24.52
C PRO A 498 -5.51 -6.78 -24.40
N ASN A 499 -5.88 -7.39 -25.53
CA ASN A 499 -5.97 -8.85 -25.61
C ASN A 499 -4.56 -9.47 -25.65
N GLU A 500 -4.49 -10.78 -25.42
CA GLU A 500 -3.27 -11.58 -25.58
C GLU A 500 -2.62 -11.42 -26.97
N CYS A 501 -1.30 -11.62 -27.04
CA CYS A 501 -0.47 -11.54 -28.24
C CYS A 501 -0.71 -12.71 -29.22
N VAL A 502 -1.94 -12.80 -29.75
CA VAL A 502 -2.35 -13.77 -30.77
C VAL A 502 -1.38 -13.70 -31.96
N SER A 503 -0.77 -14.85 -32.28
CA SER A 503 0.21 -15.04 -33.35
C SER A 503 -0.20 -14.41 -34.69
N ALA A 504 0.78 -13.95 -35.47
CA ALA A 504 0.59 -13.33 -36.79
C ALA A 504 -0.17 -14.21 -37.82
N CYS A 505 -0.39 -15.49 -37.48
CA CYS A 505 -1.00 -16.53 -38.31
C CYS A 505 -2.23 -17.16 -37.63
N PRO A 506 -3.25 -16.37 -37.24
CA PRO A 506 -4.33 -16.85 -36.38
C PRO A 506 -5.21 -17.88 -37.08
N ALA A 507 -5.31 -17.84 -38.42
CA ALA A 507 -6.11 -18.80 -39.17
C ALA A 507 -5.42 -20.18 -39.24
N GLU A 508 -4.11 -20.18 -39.44
CA GLU A 508 -3.24 -21.35 -39.53
C GLU A 508 -3.05 -21.99 -38.13
N GLU A 509 -2.84 -21.17 -37.10
CA GLU A 509 -2.83 -21.59 -35.69
C GLU A 509 -4.17 -22.23 -35.31
N THR A 510 -5.29 -21.57 -35.59
CA THR A 510 -6.62 -22.11 -35.28
C THR A 510 -6.86 -23.44 -36.01
N ALA A 511 -6.42 -23.57 -37.27
CA ALA A 511 -6.54 -24.80 -38.02
C ALA A 511 -5.68 -25.93 -37.42
N PHE A 512 -4.46 -25.62 -36.98
CA PHE A 512 -3.58 -26.58 -36.32
C PHE A 512 -4.13 -27.02 -34.96
N GLN A 513 -4.55 -26.09 -34.10
CA GLN A 513 -5.14 -26.37 -32.80
C GLN A 513 -6.47 -27.12 -32.91
N ASP A 514 -7.31 -26.78 -33.88
CA ASP A 514 -8.55 -27.50 -34.18
C ASP A 514 -8.29 -28.94 -34.66
N CYS A 515 -7.21 -29.17 -35.40
CA CYS A 515 -6.77 -30.52 -35.75
C CYS A 515 -6.25 -31.28 -34.52
N ALA A 516 -5.35 -30.65 -33.74
CA ALA A 516 -4.69 -31.24 -32.58
C ALA A 516 -5.70 -31.63 -31.50
N SER A 517 -6.62 -30.72 -31.15
CA SER A 517 -7.68 -30.94 -30.15
C SER A 517 -8.68 -32.05 -30.51
N LYS A 518 -8.79 -32.40 -31.80
CA LYS A 518 -9.64 -33.51 -32.28
C LYS A 518 -8.95 -34.86 -32.23
N GLN A 519 -7.64 -34.92 -31.95
CA GLN A 519 -6.92 -36.18 -31.79
C GLN A 519 -7.02 -36.67 -30.34
N ARG A 520 -7.61 -37.86 -30.14
CA ARG A 520 -7.84 -38.45 -28.80
C ARG A 520 -6.63 -39.17 -28.19
N SER A 521 -5.42 -38.99 -28.74
CA SER A 521 -4.21 -39.68 -28.26
C SER A 521 -2.90 -39.13 -28.84
N LEU A 522 -2.79 -37.81 -29.05
CA LEU A 522 -1.43 -37.26 -29.17
C LEU A 522 -0.83 -37.31 -27.76
N ASP A 523 0.29 -38.00 -27.62
CA ASP A 523 1.06 -38.11 -26.38
C ASP A 523 1.27 -36.70 -25.81
N ASP A 524 1.01 -36.55 -24.52
CA ASP A 524 1.26 -35.36 -23.69
C ASP A 524 2.75 -35.00 -23.58
N ASP A 525 3.61 -35.82 -24.18
CA ASP A 525 5.06 -35.73 -24.23
C ASP A 525 5.58 -34.81 -25.36
N PHE A 526 4.72 -34.31 -26.27
CA PHE A 526 5.19 -33.57 -27.45
C PHE A 526 5.67 -32.14 -27.16
N PHE A 527 5.16 -31.51 -26.10
CA PHE A 527 5.66 -30.21 -25.61
C PHE A 527 6.68 -30.36 -24.48
N ALA A 528 7.20 -31.57 -24.25
CA ALA A 528 8.34 -31.70 -23.35
C ALA A 528 9.55 -31.04 -24.02
N ASP A 529 9.99 -29.92 -23.44
CA ASP A 529 11.28 -29.28 -23.68
C ASP A 529 12.37 -30.36 -23.77
N ASP A 530 12.75 -30.72 -25.00
CA ASP A 530 14.05 -31.35 -25.21
C ASP A 530 15.04 -30.19 -25.17
N ASP A 531 15.51 -29.89 -23.95
CA ASP A 531 16.76 -29.16 -23.65
C ASP A 531 17.97 -29.96 -24.18
N GLY A 532 17.89 -30.36 -25.45
CA GLY A 532 18.95 -30.95 -26.22
C GLY A 532 19.89 -29.85 -26.66
N ASP A 533 20.76 -29.45 -25.74
CA ASP A 533 22.03 -28.77 -26.03
C ASP A 533 22.67 -29.39 -27.29
N ASN A 534 22.48 -28.73 -28.45
CA ASN A 534 23.41 -28.75 -29.57
C ASN A 534 23.11 -27.61 -30.57
N ASP A 535 24.17 -26.85 -30.80
CA ASP A 535 24.54 -26.25 -32.09
C ASP A 535 24.08 -24.81 -32.39
N ASP A 536 24.99 -23.89 -32.07
CA ASP A 536 25.78 -23.15 -33.06
C ASP A 536 25.02 -22.35 -34.16
N ASN A 537 24.98 -21.03 -33.97
CA ASN A 537 25.24 -20.02 -35.00
C ASN A 537 24.35 -20.06 -36.27
N PHE A 538 23.02 -20.05 -36.11
CA PHE A 538 22.12 -19.68 -37.21
C PHE A 538 21.90 -18.16 -37.22
N SER A 539 22.52 -17.46 -38.18
CA SER A 539 22.30 -16.02 -38.45
C SER A 539 21.77 -15.85 -39.88
N PRO A 540 20.45 -16.02 -40.11
CA PRO A 540 19.87 -15.87 -41.44
C PRO A 540 19.95 -14.41 -41.90
N ASN A 541 20.37 -14.19 -43.13
CA ASN A 541 20.38 -12.85 -43.74
C ASN A 541 19.56 -12.79 -45.04
N THR A 542 19.05 -13.93 -45.50
CA THR A 542 18.28 -14.07 -46.73
C THR A 542 17.15 -15.07 -46.56
N CYS A 543 16.09 -14.97 -47.38
CA CYS A 543 15.01 -15.96 -47.40
C CYS A 543 15.52 -17.38 -47.70
N ALA A 544 16.65 -17.53 -48.39
CA ALA A 544 17.26 -18.83 -48.65
C ALA A 544 17.84 -19.47 -47.37
N ASP A 545 18.37 -18.64 -46.45
CA ASP A 545 18.89 -19.12 -45.17
C ASP A 545 17.73 -19.60 -44.29
N VAL A 546 16.65 -18.82 -44.23
CA VAL A 546 15.42 -19.18 -43.51
C VAL A 546 14.81 -20.46 -44.09
N GLN A 547 14.68 -20.56 -45.41
CA GLN A 547 14.19 -21.77 -46.08
C GLN A 547 15.07 -23.01 -45.82
N GLN A 548 16.38 -22.83 -45.73
CA GLN A 548 17.30 -23.93 -45.41
C GLN A 548 17.09 -24.42 -43.98
N HIS A 549 16.80 -23.53 -43.04
CA HIS A 549 16.46 -23.89 -41.67
C HIS A 549 15.14 -24.65 -41.59
N LEU A 550 14.08 -24.21 -42.30
CA LEU A 550 12.84 -24.99 -42.42
C LEU A 550 13.09 -26.40 -42.99
N SER A 551 14.01 -26.50 -43.94
CA SER A 551 14.38 -27.77 -44.58
C SER A 551 15.20 -28.71 -43.68
N ASN A 552 15.70 -28.23 -42.53
CA ASN A 552 16.53 -28.99 -41.61
C ASN A 552 15.73 -29.68 -40.50
N GLY A 553 14.40 -29.55 -40.46
CA GLY A 553 13.55 -30.31 -39.53
C GLY A 553 12.33 -29.57 -39.01
N GLU A 554 12.28 -28.23 -39.10
CA GLU A 554 11.21 -27.42 -38.50
C GLU A 554 9.81 -27.70 -39.08
N CYS A 555 9.77 -28.24 -40.29
CA CYS A 555 8.53 -28.63 -40.96
C CYS A 555 8.01 -30.02 -40.55
N GLU A 556 8.66 -30.73 -39.63
CA GLU A 556 8.23 -32.04 -39.13
C GLU A 556 7.32 -31.87 -37.90
N GLY A 557 6.03 -32.19 -38.06
CA GLY A 557 5.04 -32.12 -36.99
C GLY A 557 4.25 -33.42 -36.82
N PRO A 558 3.13 -33.38 -36.08
CA PRO A 558 2.30 -34.56 -35.88
C PRO A 558 1.78 -35.08 -37.22
N ALA A 559 2.06 -36.34 -37.56
CA ALA A 559 1.67 -36.94 -38.84
C ALA A 559 0.17 -36.82 -39.16
N VAL A 560 -0.68 -36.67 -38.13
CA VAL A 560 -2.13 -36.51 -38.28
C VAL A 560 -2.56 -35.07 -38.57
N CYS A 561 -1.78 -34.08 -38.15
CA CYS A 561 -2.02 -32.64 -38.34
C CYS A 561 -0.89 -31.99 -39.15
N GLN A 562 -0.15 -32.78 -39.93
CA GLN A 562 1.06 -32.37 -40.61
C GLN A 562 0.83 -31.21 -41.58
N THR A 563 -0.33 -31.19 -42.25
CA THR A 563 -0.65 -30.15 -43.22
C THR A 563 -0.96 -28.82 -42.53
N GLU A 564 -1.73 -28.87 -41.45
CA GLU A 564 -2.05 -27.70 -40.64
C GLU A 564 -0.81 -27.16 -39.91
N TYR A 565 0.05 -28.06 -39.41
CA TYR A 565 1.34 -27.72 -38.81
C TYR A 565 2.28 -27.03 -39.81
N GLN A 566 2.42 -27.59 -41.02
CA GLN A 566 3.26 -27.00 -42.05
C GLN A 566 2.78 -25.60 -42.47
N ALA A 567 1.48 -25.40 -42.60
CA ALA A 567 0.92 -24.07 -42.91
C ALA A 567 1.19 -23.05 -41.78
N TRP A 568 1.11 -23.51 -40.52
CA TRP A 568 1.45 -22.69 -39.36
C TRP A 568 2.96 -22.33 -39.34
N VAL A 569 3.85 -23.30 -39.52
CA VAL A 569 5.31 -23.09 -39.59
C VAL A 569 5.68 -22.16 -40.75
N GLU A 570 5.14 -22.39 -41.95
CA GLU A 570 5.39 -21.53 -43.12
C GLU A 570 5.03 -20.07 -42.81
N CYS A 571 3.80 -19.83 -42.33
CA CYS A 571 3.33 -18.49 -42.02
C CYS A 571 4.14 -17.83 -40.88
N HIS A 572 4.47 -18.58 -39.83
CA HIS A 572 5.21 -18.06 -38.68
C HIS A 572 6.62 -17.59 -39.07
N TYR A 573 7.35 -18.40 -39.84
CA TYR A 573 8.70 -18.04 -40.29
C TYR A 573 8.71 -16.95 -41.38
N GLU A 574 7.63 -16.82 -42.17
CA GLU A 574 7.46 -15.69 -43.08
C GLU A 574 7.26 -14.37 -42.32
N ASP A 575 6.44 -14.39 -41.27
CA ASP A 575 6.25 -13.24 -40.39
C ASP A 575 7.54 -12.85 -39.67
N MET A 576 8.25 -13.83 -39.07
CA MET A 576 9.54 -13.57 -38.43
C MET A 576 10.58 -13.01 -39.41
N ALA A 577 10.63 -13.51 -40.65
CA ALA A 577 11.53 -12.98 -41.66
C ALA A 577 11.18 -11.52 -42.03
N GLN A 578 9.90 -11.17 -42.04
CA GLN A 578 9.45 -9.81 -42.27
C GLN A 578 9.75 -8.89 -41.07
N SER A 579 9.40 -9.31 -39.86
CA SER A 579 9.47 -8.52 -38.63
C SER A 579 10.91 -8.30 -38.17
N PHE A 580 11.77 -9.33 -38.21
CA PHE A 580 13.15 -9.23 -37.72
C PHE A 580 14.18 -8.89 -38.80
N LEU A 581 13.95 -9.32 -40.06
CA LEU A 581 14.93 -9.14 -41.15
C LEU A 581 14.45 -8.16 -42.24
N GLY A 582 13.19 -7.71 -42.20
CA GLY A 582 12.60 -6.88 -43.26
C GLY A 582 12.46 -7.62 -44.60
N LEU A 583 12.44 -8.95 -44.59
CA LEU A 583 12.40 -9.80 -45.77
C LEU A 583 10.99 -10.34 -46.00
N THR A 584 10.41 -10.11 -47.18
CA THR A 584 9.20 -10.80 -47.61
C THR A 584 9.59 -12.13 -48.25
N CYS A 585 9.49 -13.21 -47.48
CA CYS A 585 9.81 -14.56 -47.94
C CYS A 585 8.52 -15.29 -48.37
N ASP A 586 8.67 -16.23 -49.29
CA ASP A 586 7.63 -17.20 -49.72
C ASP A 586 8.24 -18.57 -49.41
N LEU A 587 8.01 -19.01 -48.18
CA LEU A 587 8.62 -20.20 -47.59
C LEU A 587 7.73 -21.41 -47.82
N SER A 588 8.34 -22.59 -48.00
CA SER A 588 7.56 -23.82 -48.07
C SER A 588 8.21 -25.01 -47.39
N CYS A 589 7.40 -25.71 -46.59
CA CYS A 589 7.65 -27.00 -45.97
C CYS A 589 7.46 -28.19 -46.93
N SER A 590 6.91 -27.97 -48.13
CA SER A 590 6.60 -29.04 -49.09
C SER A 590 7.75 -29.40 -50.05
N GLY A 591 8.91 -28.73 -49.94
CA GLY A 591 10.13 -29.08 -50.66
C GLY A 591 9.99 -29.04 -52.18
N ASN A 592 9.89 -27.84 -52.77
CA ASN A 592 10.46 -27.49 -54.08
C ASN A 592 10.22 -26.02 -54.41
N LEU A 593 11.30 -25.23 -54.54
CA LEU A 593 11.29 -24.10 -55.45
C LEU A 593 11.26 -24.64 -56.88
N GLY A 594 10.06 -24.77 -57.44
CA GLY A 594 9.90 -24.71 -58.89
C GLY A 594 10.40 -23.36 -59.37
N SER A 595 11.52 -23.38 -60.09
CA SER A 595 12.04 -22.28 -60.90
C SER A 595 10.99 -21.24 -61.32
N ASP A 596 11.14 -19.98 -60.88
CA ASP A 596 10.79 -18.79 -61.68
C ASP A 596 11.33 -17.49 -61.05
N ALA A 597 12.66 -17.39 -60.95
CA ALA A 597 13.29 -16.09 -61.15
C ALA A 597 13.22 -15.76 -62.65
N ALA A 598 12.44 -14.73 -63.00
CA ALA A 598 12.31 -14.04 -64.29
C ALA A 598 11.19 -14.49 -65.25
N GLN A 599 10.04 -13.80 -65.17
CA GLN A 599 9.53 -12.91 -66.25
C GLN A 599 8.11 -12.42 -65.94
N ARG A 600 7.94 -11.09 -65.81
CA ARG A 600 6.97 -10.29 -66.60
C ARG A 600 6.92 -8.82 -66.12
N THR A 601 7.86 -8.05 -66.64
CA THR A 601 7.53 -6.72 -67.18
C THR A 601 7.24 -6.91 -68.66
N THR A 602 5.99 -6.72 -69.11
CA THR A 602 5.62 -6.04 -70.37
C THR A 602 4.11 -6.04 -70.57
N ALA A 603 3.65 -4.92 -71.12
CA ALA A 603 2.29 -4.47 -71.23
C ALA A 603 1.39 -5.25 -72.22
N ALA A 604 0.09 -5.09 -71.97
CA ALA A 604 -1.02 -5.00 -72.93
C ALA A 604 -1.36 -6.23 -73.80
N LEU A 605 -2.60 -6.71 -73.67
CA LEU A 605 -3.58 -6.77 -74.77
C LEU A 605 -4.91 -7.34 -74.26
N GLY A 606 -5.85 -6.46 -73.95
CA GLY A 606 -7.25 -6.84 -73.86
C GLY A 606 -7.85 -6.91 -75.27
N THR A 607 -8.52 -8.00 -75.62
CA THR A 607 -9.80 -7.96 -76.36
C THR A 607 -10.48 -9.33 -76.28
N LEU A 608 -11.53 -9.42 -75.46
CA LEU A 608 -12.64 -10.36 -75.63
C LEU A 608 -13.75 -9.56 -76.29
N LEU A 609 -14.27 -9.97 -77.45
CA LEU A 609 -15.63 -9.63 -77.89
C LEU A 609 -16.02 -10.46 -79.12
N GLY A 610 -17.24 -11.02 -79.11
CA GLY A 610 -17.82 -11.62 -80.30
C GLY A 610 -19.17 -12.34 -80.16
N THR A 611 -20.24 -11.62 -79.75
CA THR A 611 -21.65 -11.75 -80.20
C THR A 611 -22.43 -10.64 -79.46
N THR A 612 -23.11 -9.65 -80.04
CA THR A 612 -24.10 -9.63 -81.14
C THR A 612 -24.38 -8.15 -81.55
N VAL A 613 -24.44 -7.86 -82.86
CA VAL A 613 -25.33 -6.88 -83.58
C VAL A 613 -25.33 -5.37 -83.19
N LEU A 614 -24.86 -4.48 -84.09
CA LEU A 614 -25.69 -3.70 -85.08
C LEU A 614 -24.91 -2.53 -85.75
N LEU A 615 -25.04 -2.42 -87.09
CA LEU A 615 -25.15 -1.21 -87.95
C LEU A 615 -23.91 -0.60 -88.73
N LEU A 616 -24.04 -0.67 -90.09
CA LEU A 616 -23.63 0.26 -91.19
C LEU A 616 -22.14 0.68 -91.34
N ALA A 617 -21.52 0.86 -92.52
CA ALA A 617 -21.86 0.73 -93.94
C ALA A 617 -20.56 0.91 -94.78
N LEU A 618 -20.57 0.31 -95.97
CA LEU A 618 -19.71 0.54 -97.17
C LEU A 618 -18.24 0.11 -97.15
#